data_AF-A0A4Z0YQH1-F1
#
_entry.id   AF-A0A4Z0YQH1-F1
#
_cell.length_a   1.000
_cell.length_b   1.000
_cell.length_c   1.000
_cell.angle_alpha   90.00
_cell.angle_beta   90.00
_cell.angle_gamma   90.00
#
_symmetry.space_group_name_H-M   'P 1'
#
loop_
_entity.id
_entity.type
_entity.pdbx_description
1 polymer ?
#
loop_
_entity_poly.entity_id
_entity_poly.type
_entity_poly.pdbx_seq_one_letter_code
_entity_poly.pdbx_strand_id
1 'polypeptide(L)'
;MRIVTISSLLVAWAIHVISIMQDDHSCDGSLSLDPATYSAADTIERDVVIVGGGSSGAFTAVRLRDSNKSVVVIEKQGTLGGHAETYTNPFTGYTTDLGVVIFHNLQIVRDYFARFDTPLFNLPSFAINLTYVDFTTGQTVDFKPPSAEAFTTALKSYSRHLERHADIQLGFNLSYPIDPDLLLSFKEFVEKYGLQDLVPRTFMTNQGYVQILDISMLYIFKNLNMDTIRDYLESSFLTTVHHNVQELYTKVAHFLGSDALLSTKILAMERRSLDNHSAVSSGSHAIRILVKTPSGRKLILAKALVFALPPVVDGLDGFDLSEEERTLFGKFHANGYYAGLLNNTGLTESITATGPGQDYNIPVLPGPYGMGVTAEGLTQVFYGSPSVLSDSQVKADLISSIKSVQRARGIVTNGAEPDWLAFTNHSSFNLMVSNDDIKHGFYRKLLSLQGKRNTFYHGAAWETQDSSILWKFTDEYVLPKLLSVL
;
A
#
# COMPACT_ATOMS: atom_id res chain seq x y z
N MET A 1 -64.32 9.63 21.80
CA MET A 1 -64.73 11.06 21.73
C MET A 1 -63.46 11.87 21.97
N ARG A 2 -62.76 12.50 21.02
CA ARG A 2 -63.02 13.00 19.67
C ARG A 2 -61.88 12.60 18.72
N ILE A 3 -62.24 12.51 17.44
CA ILE A 3 -61.42 12.41 16.21
C ILE A 3 -60.89 13.81 15.85
N VAL A 4 -59.68 13.94 15.28
CA VAL A 4 -59.26 14.75 14.08
C VAL A 4 -57.81 14.36 13.73
N THR A 5 -57.53 13.55 12.71
CA THR A 5 -57.16 13.84 11.28
C THR A 5 -55.83 14.57 11.00
N ILE A 6 -54.89 13.78 10.43
CA ILE A 6 -53.89 13.99 9.36
C ILE A 6 -53.70 15.43 8.83
N SER A 7 -52.44 15.90 8.75
CA SER A 7 -51.81 16.47 7.53
C SER A 7 -50.31 16.81 7.73
N SER A 8 -49.53 16.45 6.71
CA SER A 8 -48.11 16.65 6.41
C SER A 8 -47.55 18.07 6.52
N LEU A 9 -46.24 18.20 6.81
CA LEU A 9 -45.38 19.28 6.28
C LEU A 9 -43.87 18.93 6.41
N LEU A 10 -43.27 18.58 5.27
CA LEU A 10 -41.87 18.81 4.92
C LEU A 10 -41.60 20.31 4.91
N VAL A 11 -40.64 20.82 5.68
CA VAL A 11 -39.88 22.03 5.33
C VAL A 11 -38.47 21.93 5.89
N ALA A 12 -37.51 21.86 4.98
CA ALA A 12 -36.07 22.02 5.19
C ALA A 12 -35.73 23.39 5.77
N TRP A 13 -34.78 23.45 6.70
CA TRP A 13 -34.03 24.68 6.99
C TRP A 13 -32.54 24.40 6.93
N ALA A 14 -31.98 24.77 5.78
CA ALA A 14 -30.55 24.94 5.55
C ALA A 14 -30.07 26.13 6.38
N ILE A 15 -29.10 25.91 7.27
CA ILE A 15 -28.36 27.00 7.88
C ILE A 15 -27.36 27.51 6.84
N HIS A 16 -27.70 28.66 6.25
CA HIS A 16 -26.77 29.51 5.52
C HIS A 16 -25.69 29.98 6.51
N VAL A 17 -24.50 29.39 6.45
CA VAL A 17 -23.29 30.09 6.87
C VAL A 17 -22.91 30.98 5.70
N ILE A 18 -23.27 32.25 5.80
CA ILE A 18 -22.70 33.31 4.99
C ILE A 18 -21.23 33.38 5.38
N SER A 19 -20.37 32.69 4.63
CA SER A 19 -18.94 32.98 4.64
C SER A 19 -18.80 34.35 3.99
N ILE A 20 -18.60 35.37 4.82
CA ILE A 20 -18.06 36.64 4.37
C ILE A 20 -16.73 36.30 3.71
N MET A 21 -16.69 36.38 2.38
CA MET A 21 -15.43 36.51 1.67
C MET A 21 -14.84 37.85 2.09
N GLN A 22 -14.03 37.84 3.13
CA GLN A 22 -12.95 38.80 3.21
C GLN A 22 -11.98 38.39 2.11
N ASP A 23 -11.99 39.18 1.05
CA ASP A 23 -10.87 39.26 0.10
C ASP A 23 -9.62 39.62 0.91
N ASP A 24 -8.93 38.60 1.44
CA ASP A 24 -7.54 38.70 1.86
C ASP A 24 -6.66 38.81 0.61
N HIS A 25 -6.77 39.96 -0.06
CA HIS A 25 -5.69 40.47 -0.89
C HIS A 25 -4.54 40.94 0.02
N SER A 26 -3.88 40.01 0.71
CA SER A 26 -2.58 40.26 1.37
C SER A 26 -1.81 38.98 1.69
N CYS A 27 -1.35 38.29 0.65
CA CYS A 27 0.02 37.81 0.54
C CYS A 27 0.11 36.96 -0.72
N ASP A 28 0.69 37.54 -1.76
CA ASP A 28 1.48 36.78 -2.73
C ASP A 28 2.72 36.26 -1.96
N GLY A 29 2.46 35.34 -1.03
CA GLY A 29 3.35 34.98 0.04
C GLY A 29 4.35 33.98 -0.50
N SER A 30 5.57 34.45 -0.77
CA SER A 30 6.68 33.63 -1.21
C SER A 30 6.73 32.31 -0.44
N LEU A 31 7.08 31.22 -1.12
CA LEU A 31 7.35 29.91 -0.51
C LEU A 31 8.69 29.94 0.24
N SER A 32 8.85 30.94 1.11
CA SER A 32 10.05 31.14 1.91
C SER A 32 10.25 29.95 2.85
N LEU A 33 11.46 29.40 2.82
CA LEU A 33 11.95 28.40 3.77
C LEU A 33 12.89 29.05 4.81
N ASP A 34 12.89 30.38 4.92
CA ASP A 34 13.65 31.09 5.95
C ASP A 34 12.91 31.01 7.30
N PRO A 35 13.48 30.37 8.34
CA PRO A 35 12.88 30.31 9.67
C PRO A 35 12.49 31.68 10.25
N ALA A 36 13.20 32.75 9.91
CA ALA A 36 12.88 34.09 10.38
C ALA A 36 11.52 34.61 9.91
N THR A 37 10.92 33.98 8.90
CA THR A 37 9.59 34.34 8.36
C THR A 37 8.42 33.66 9.09
N TYR A 38 8.70 32.77 10.06
CA TYR A 38 7.68 32.01 10.78
C TYR A 38 7.73 32.29 12.28
N SER A 39 6.56 32.27 12.92
CA SER A 39 6.46 32.33 14.37
C SER A 39 6.93 31.00 15.00
N ALA A 40 7.28 31.03 16.28
CA ALA A 40 7.58 29.79 17.02
C ALA A 40 6.38 28.82 17.05
N ALA A 41 5.14 29.33 17.05
CA ALA A 41 3.94 28.50 17.01
C ALA A 41 3.72 27.84 15.63
N ASP A 42 4.34 28.38 14.58
CA ASP A 42 4.28 27.86 13.21
C ASP A 42 5.53 27.11 12.78
N THR A 43 6.46 26.89 13.71
CA THR A 43 7.71 26.16 13.47
C THR A 43 7.72 24.87 14.28
N ILE A 44 8.05 23.76 13.62
CA ILE A 44 8.14 22.43 14.23
C ILE A 44 9.58 21.95 14.09
N GLU A 45 10.29 21.82 15.21
CA GLU A 45 11.65 21.29 15.25
C GLU A 45 11.67 19.84 15.74
N ARG A 46 12.22 18.93 14.95
CA ARG A 46 12.36 17.51 15.32
C ARG A 46 13.70 16.95 14.85
N ASP A 47 14.12 15.81 15.39
CA ASP A 47 15.30 15.11 14.88
C ASP A 47 15.03 14.58 13.47
N VAL A 48 13.86 13.98 13.27
CA VAL A 48 13.46 13.36 12.01
C VAL A 48 12.10 13.86 11.56
N VAL A 49 11.98 14.16 10.27
CA VAL A 49 10.70 14.28 9.58
C VAL A 49 10.48 13.04 8.70
N ILE A 50 9.29 12.47 8.75
CA ILE A 50 8.89 11.34 7.90
C ILE A 50 7.80 11.84 6.95
N VAL A 51 7.96 11.57 5.65
CA VAL A 51 6.92 11.87 4.66
C VAL A 51 6.27 10.56 4.24
N GLY A 52 4.96 10.45 4.47
CA GLY A 52 4.18 9.22 4.29
C GLY A 52 3.95 8.51 5.62
N GLY A 53 2.70 8.47 6.06
CA GLY A 53 2.21 7.84 7.27
C GLY A 53 1.70 6.41 7.07
N GLY A 54 2.06 5.76 5.97
CA GLY A 54 1.75 4.34 5.72
C GLY A 54 2.55 3.37 6.58
N SER A 55 2.44 2.08 6.28
CA SER A 55 3.10 0.98 7.01
C SER A 55 4.57 1.26 7.41
N SER A 56 5.40 1.61 6.43
CA SER A 56 6.82 1.96 6.64
C SER A 56 7.03 3.17 7.55
N GLY A 57 6.33 4.28 7.27
CA GLY A 57 6.56 5.55 7.96
C GLY A 57 6.03 5.54 9.39
N ALA A 58 4.84 4.97 9.61
CA ALA A 58 4.25 4.81 10.93
C ALA A 58 5.12 3.93 11.82
N PHE A 59 5.57 2.77 11.32
CA PHE A 59 6.47 1.89 12.09
C PHE A 59 7.79 2.61 12.40
N THR A 60 8.41 3.26 11.41
CA THR A 60 9.65 4.03 11.62
C THR A 60 9.50 5.14 12.68
N ALA A 61 8.37 5.86 12.71
CA ALA A 61 8.08 6.87 13.72
C ALA A 61 8.07 6.28 15.14
N VAL A 62 7.43 5.12 15.31
CA VAL A 62 7.37 4.40 16.59
C VAL A 62 8.77 3.97 17.04
N ARG A 63 9.57 3.39 16.13
CA ARG A 63 10.94 2.94 16.44
C ARG A 63 11.89 4.09 16.77
N LEU A 64 11.71 5.26 16.15
CA LEU A 64 12.46 6.47 16.51
C LEU A 64 12.12 6.96 17.92
N ARG A 65 10.84 6.91 18.32
CA ARG A 65 10.43 7.23 19.70
C ARG A 65 11.05 6.27 20.71
N ASP A 66 11.11 4.98 20.40
CA ASP A 66 11.80 3.98 21.23
C ASP A 66 13.28 4.27 21.40
N SER A 67 13.87 4.89 20.38
CA SER A 67 15.27 5.30 20.37
C SER A 67 15.49 6.71 20.95
N ASN A 68 14.50 7.26 21.66
CA ASN A 68 14.51 8.60 22.24
C ASN A 68 14.79 9.74 21.23
N LYS A 69 14.38 9.56 19.97
CA LYS A 69 14.46 10.59 18.93
C LYS A 69 13.09 11.24 18.73
N SER A 70 13.10 12.56 18.56
CA SER A 70 11.89 13.33 18.26
C SER A 70 11.55 13.21 16.78
N VAL A 71 10.27 13.01 16.47
CA VAL A 71 9.80 12.77 15.09
C VAL A 71 8.53 13.56 14.80
N VAL A 72 8.35 13.97 13.55
CA VAL A 72 7.07 14.44 12.99
C VAL A 72 6.78 13.66 11.70
N VAL A 73 5.54 13.23 11.50
CA VAL A 73 5.06 12.50 10.32
C VAL A 73 4.14 13.41 9.53
N ILE A 74 4.40 13.56 8.23
CA ILE A 74 3.54 14.28 7.29
C ILE A 74 2.73 13.23 6.51
N GLU A 75 1.40 13.28 6.63
CA GLU A 75 0.49 12.39 5.92
C GLU A 75 -0.56 13.21 5.16
N LYS A 76 -0.77 12.86 3.89
CA LYS A 76 -1.71 13.56 3.01
C LYS A 76 -3.17 13.21 3.33
N GLN A 77 -3.43 12.00 3.81
CA GLN A 77 -4.74 11.52 4.21
C GLN A 77 -5.11 11.96 5.62
N GLY A 78 -6.39 11.86 5.97
CA GLY A 78 -6.89 12.15 7.32
C GLY A 78 -6.55 11.07 8.36
N THR A 79 -5.83 10.02 7.97
CA THR A 79 -5.47 8.86 8.80
C THR A 79 -4.07 8.36 8.44
N LEU A 80 -3.41 7.65 9.35
CA LEU A 80 -2.21 6.85 9.05
C LEU A 80 -2.63 5.47 8.51
N GLY A 81 -1.70 4.74 7.90
CA GLY A 81 -1.90 3.34 7.47
C GLY A 81 -1.66 3.08 5.99
N GLY A 82 -1.87 4.08 5.12
CA GLY A 82 -1.67 3.94 3.68
C GLY A 82 -2.60 2.86 3.11
N HIS A 83 -2.05 1.79 2.55
CA HIS A 83 -2.85 0.68 1.98
C HIS A 83 -3.62 -0.15 3.03
N ALA A 84 -3.44 0.10 4.33
CA ALA A 84 -4.17 -0.56 5.40
C ALA A 84 -5.55 0.09 5.64
N GLU A 85 -6.38 0.13 4.61
CA GLU A 85 -7.72 0.73 4.70
C GLU A 85 -8.74 -0.28 5.21
N THR A 86 -9.65 0.18 6.08
CA THR A 86 -10.74 -0.63 6.63
C THR A 86 -12.05 0.16 6.55
N TYR A 87 -13.07 -0.40 5.90
CA TYR A 87 -14.43 0.13 5.97
C TYR A 87 -15.07 -0.26 7.31
N THR A 88 -15.72 0.69 7.97
CA THR A 88 -16.57 0.42 9.15
C THR A 88 -18.01 0.72 8.78
N ASN A 89 -18.89 -0.27 8.90
CA ASN A 89 -20.32 -0.09 8.72
C ASN A 89 -20.85 0.82 9.85
N PRO A 90 -21.38 2.02 9.53
CA PRO A 90 -21.80 2.99 10.55
C PRO A 90 -23.03 2.54 11.36
N PHE A 91 -23.77 1.52 10.89
CA PHE A 91 -24.98 1.04 11.55
C PHE A 91 -24.72 -0.17 12.46
N THR A 92 -23.77 -1.04 12.09
CA THR A 92 -23.50 -2.30 12.81
C THR A 92 -22.16 -2.27 13.55
N GLY A 93 -21.24 -1.40 13.16
CA GLY A 93 -19.86 -1.38 13.64
C GLY A 93 -18.98 -2.48 13.05
N TYR A 94 -19.51 -3.34 12.17
CA TYR A 94 -18.73 -4.38 11.50
C TYR A 94 -17.68 -3.75 10.57
N THR A 95 -16.51 -4.37 10.50
CA THR A 95 -15.38 -3.87 9.72
C THR A 95 -14.99 -4.81 8.60
N THR A 96 -14.49 -4.24 7.50
CA THR A 96 -13.98 -4.98 6.35
C THR A 96 -12.71 -4.31 5.86
N ASP A 97 -11.59 -5.03 5.95
CA ASP A 97 -10.30 -4.57 5.44
C ASP A 97 -10.32 -4.54 3.91
N LEU A 98 -10.05 -3.36 3.33
CA LEU A 98 -10.06 -3.10 1.88
C LEU A 98 -8.66 -2.96 1.31
N GLY A 99 -7.63 -3.53 1.93
CA GLY A 99 -6.27 -3.52 1.39
C GLY A 99 -5.42 -4.60 2.03
N VAL A 100 -4.64 -4.24 3.05
CA VAL A 100 -3.87 -5.22 3.84
C VAL A 100 -4.82 -6.10 4.64
N VAL A 101 -4.71 -7.42 4.49
CA VAL A 101 -5.59 -8.40 5.17
C VAL A 101 -4.84 -9.45 6.00
N ILE A 102 -3.55 -9.66 5.72
CA ILE A 102 -2.71 -10.68 6.34
C ILE A 102 -1.31 -10.14 6.61
N PHE A 103 -0.63 -10.75 7.58
CA PHE A 103 0.75 -10.46 7.96
C PHE A 103 1.53 -11.76 8.14
N HIS A 104 2.85 -11.70 8.02
CA HIS A 104 3.69 -12.85 8.30
C HIS A 104 3.69 -13.21 9.78
N ASN A 105 3.88 -14.50 10.09
CA ASN A 105 3.99 -14.96 11.47
C ASN A 105 5.38 -14.70 12.07
N LEU A 106 5.74 -13.42 12.18
CA LEU A 106 7.04 -12.96 12.67
C LEU A 106 6.91 -12.32 14.05
N GLN A 107 7.98 -12.41 14.85
CA GLN A 107 8.02 -11.78 16.16
C GLN A 107 7.83 -10.25 16.07
N ILE A 108 8.44 -9.59 15.07
CA ILE A 108 8.29 -8.15 14.85
C ILE A 108 6.82 -7.72 14.62
N VAL A 109 6.03 -8.57 13.95
CA VAL A 109 4.59 -8.36 13.74
C VAL A 109 3.87 -8.47 15.08
N ARG A 110 4.10 -9.57 15.81
CA ARG A 110 3.47 -9.80 17.12
C ARG A 110 3.80 -8.70 18.12
N ASP A 111 5.04 -8.27 18.20
CA ASP A 111 5.51 -7.22 19.09
C ASP A 111 4.88 -5.86 18.75
N TYR A 112 4.80 -5.51 17.47
CA TYR A 112 4.22 -4.24 17.05
C TYR A 112 2.72 -4.17 17.34
N PHE A 113 1.99 -5.25 17.05
CA PHE A 113 0.57 -5.32 17.38
C PHE A 113 0.31 -5.37 18.89
N ALA A 114 1.11 -6.14 19.65
CA ALA A 114 1.00 -6.23 21.11
C ALA A 114 1.28 -4.89 21.80
N ARG A 115 2.24 -4.11 21.30
CA ARG A 115 2.54 -2.77 21.81
C ARG A 115 1.32 -1.84 21.83
N PHE A 116 0.41 -2.00 20.88
CA PHE A 116 -0.79 -1.20 20.76
C PHE A 116 -2.06 -1.97 21.14
N ASP A 117 -1.94 -3.08 21.89
CA ASP A 117 -3.08 -3.88 22.33
C ASP A 117 -4.04 -4.24 21.18
N THR A 118 -3.51 -4.53 20.00
CA THR A 118 -4.30 -4.93 18.82
C THR A 118 -4.17 -6.43 18.64
N PRO A 119 -5.18 -7.24 19.02
CA PRO A 119 -5.06 -8.69 19.04
C PRO A 119 -4.98 -9.30 17.64
N LEU A 120 -4.08 -10.26 17.50
CA LEU A 120 -3.90 -11.07 16.29
C LEU A 120 -4.34 -12.51 16.54
N PHE A 121 -4.74 -13.19 15.47
CA PHE A 121 -4.91 -14.64 15.48
C PHE A 121 -4.27 -15.29 14.25
N ASN A 122 -4.01 -16.60 14.37
CA ASN A 122 -3.48 -17.43 13.29
C ASN A 122 -4.61 -17.77 12.30
N LEU A 123 -4.45 -17.43 11.03
CA LEU A 123 -5.42 -17.75 9.98
C LEU A 123 -5.38 -19.26 9.69
N PRO A 124 -6.46 -20.03 9.94
CA PRO A 124 -6.40 -21.49 9.89
C PRO A 124 -6.12 -22.08 8.50
N SER A 125 -6.55 -21.40 7.43
CA SER A 125 -6.20 -21.64 6.02
C SER A 125 -6.92 -20.60 5.15
N PHE A 126 -6.41 -20.32 3.96
CA PHE A 126 -7.21 -19.69 2.90
C PHE A 126 -8.34 -20.64 2.47
N ALA A 127 -9.50 -20.09 2.12
CA ALA A 127 -10.68 -20.86 1.74
C ALA A 127 -10.39 -21.79 0.55
N ILE A 128 -10.83 -23.05 0.67
CA ILE A 128 -10.63 -24.13 -0.31
C ILE A 128 -11.88 -24.40 -1.18
N ASN A 129 -13.01 -23.79 -0.86
CA ASN A 129 -14.25 -23.90 -1.62
C ASN A 129 -14.49 -22.59 -2.38
N LEU A 130 -13.81 -22.43 -3.52
CA LEU A 130 -13.95 -21.26 -4.38
C LEU A 130 -14.74 -21.62 -5.63
N THR A 131 -15.72 -20.78 -5.97
CA THR A 131 -16.40 -20.84 -7.25
C THR A 131 -15.59 -20.03 -8.26
N TYR A 132 -15.04 -20.70 -9.28
CA TYR A 132 -14.25 -20.04 -10.31
C TYR A 132 -15.13 -19.48 -11.42
N VAL A 133 -14.86 -18.25 -11.83
CA VAL A 133 -15.64 -17.51 -12.82
C VAL A 133 -14.72 -16.88 -13.86
N ASP A 134 -15.09 -17.03 -15.13
CA ASP A 134 -14.56 -16.19 -16.19
C ASP A 134 -15.33 -14.87 -16.20
N PHE A 135 -14.71 -13.81 -15.70
CA PHE A 135 -15.37 -12.50 -15.57
C PHE A 135 -15.67 -11.84 -16.92
N THR A 136 -15.08 -12.30 -18.03
CA THR A 136 -15.41 -11.79 -19.37
C THR A 136 -16.80 -12.25 -19.83
N THR A 137 -17.20 -13.46 -19.42
CA THR A 137 -18.51 -14.06 -19.77
C THR A 137 -19.49 -14.09 -18.59
N GLY A 138 -19.00 -13.94 -17.36
CA GLY A 138 -19.75 -14.11 -16.12
C GLY A 138 -20.04 -15.57 -15.75
N GLN A 139 -19.58 -16.53 -16.56
CA GLN A 139 -19.90 -17.95 -16.40
C GLN A 139 -18.98 -18.63 -15.38
N THR A 140 -19.53 -19.59 -14.65
CA THR A 140 -18.74 -20.49 -13.80
C THR A 140 -17.89 -21.42 -14.67
N VAL A 141 -16.67 -21.68 -14.24
CA VAL A 141 -15.73 -22.58 -14.89
C VAL A 141 -15.44 -23.75 -13.94
N ASP A 142 -15.51 -24.99 -14.45
CA ASP A 142 -15.08 -26.19 -13.71
C ASP A 142 -13.54 -26.28 -13.69
N PHE A 143 -12.91 -25.29 -13.07
CA PHE A 143 -11.48 -25.25 -12.84
C PHE A 143 -11.15 -25.95 -11.52
N LYS A 144 -10.19 -26.87 -11.58
CA LYS A 144 -9.65 -27.53 -10.39
C LYS A 144 -8.22 -27.05 -10.19
N PRO A 145 -7.95 -26.28 -9.12
CA PRO A 145 -6.58 -25.88 -8.82
C PRO A 145 -5.72 -27.11 -8.49
N PRO A 146 -4.39 -26.98 -8.59
CA PRO A 146 -3.46 -28.01 -8.12
C PRO A 146 -3.76 -28.45 -6.68
N SER A 147 -3.53 -29.73 -6.39
CA SER A 147 -3.73 -30.25 -5.04
C SER A 147 -2.79 -29.58 -4.04
N ALA A 148 -3.12 -29.61 -2.75
CA ALA A 148 -2.24 -29.07 -1.70
C ALA A 148 -0.85 -29.73 -1.71
N GLU A 149 -0.77 -31.02 -2.04
CA GLU A 149 0.49 -31.77 -2.16
C GLU A 149 1.32 -31.32 -3.38
N ALA A 150 0.67 -31.15 -4.54
CA ALA A 150 1.31 -30.67 -5.76
C ALA A 150 1.85 -29.24 -5.57
N PHE A 151 1.02 -28.35 -5.03
CA PHE A 151 1.42 -26.99 -4.66
C PHE A 151 2.61 -26.99 -3.69
N THR A 152 2.55 -27.80 -2.62
CA THR A 152 3.65 -27.90 -1.64
C THR A 152 4.94 -28.39 -2.27
N THR A 153 4.86 -29.35 -3.19
CA THR A 153 6.02 -29.89 -3.90
C THR A 153 6.65 -28.84 -4.80
N ALA A 154 5.85 -28.11 -5.58
CA ALA A 154 6.31 -27.00 -6.40
C ALA A 154 6.91 -25.87 -5.56
N LEU A 155 6.28 -25.51 -4.44
CA LEU A 155 6.75 -24.47 -3.53
C LEU A 155 8.11 -24.82 -2.90
N LYS A 156 8.31 -26.08 -2.49
CA LYS A 156 9.63 -26.57 -2.00
C LYS A 156 10.69 -26.62 -3.11
N SER A 157 10.28 -26.77 -4.37
CA SER A 157 11.21 -26.69 -5.49
C SER A 157 11.61 -25.23 -5.74
N TYR A 158 10.63 -24.34 -5.77
CA TYR A 158 10.81 -22.89 -5.86
C TYR A 158 11.73 -22.36 -4.74
N SER A 159 11.55 -22.79 -3.49
CA SER A 159 12.35 -22.32 -2.35
C SER A 159 13.84 -22.58 -2.53
N ARG A 160 14.23 -23.72 -3.12
CA ARG A 160 15.64 -24.06 -3.39
C ARG A 160 16.30 -23.10 -4.39
N HIS A 161 15.53 -22.53 -5.30
CA HIS A 161 16.03 -21.48 -6.19
C HIS A 161 16.14 -20.15 -5.45
N LEU A 162 15.13 -19.80 -4.66
CA LEU A 162 15.13 -18.56 -3.86
C LEU A 162 16.26 -18.52 -2.83
N GLU A 163 16.62 -19.64 -2.21
CA GLU A 163 17.73 -19.75 -1.24
C GLU A 163 19.08 -19.29 -1.81
N ARG A 164 19.26 -19.34 -3.14
CA ARG A 164 20.46 -18.85 -3.84
C ARG A 164 20.52 -17.33 -3.94
N HIS A 165 19.42 -16.65 -3.61
CA HIS A 165 19.23 -15.21 -3.69
C HIS A 165 18.89 -14.63 -2.31
N ALA A 166 19.61 -15.07 -1.27
CA ALA A 166 19.47 -14.53 0.08
C ALA A 166 19.76 -13.02 0.16
N ASP A 167 20.54 -12.50 -0.79
CA ASP A 167 20.93 -11.10 -0.94
C ASP A 167 19.75 -10.16 -1.24
N ILE A 168 18.67 -10.65 -1.86
CA ILE A 168 17.47 -9.85 -2.17
C ILE A 168 16.33 -10.04 -1.18
N GLN A 169 16.51 -10.85 -0.13
CA GLN A 169 15.47 -11.05 0.89
C GLN A 169 15.26 -9.82 1.78
N LEU A 170 16.23 -8.89 1.81
CA LEU A 170 16.13 -7.60 2.47
C LEU A 170 16.74 -6.51 1.56
N GLY A 171 15.90 -5.64 1.03
CA GLY A 171 16.22 -4.66 0.00
C GLY A 171 16.45 -5.28 -1.39
N PHE A 172 17.07 -4.51 -2.27
CA PHE A 172 17.50 -4.93 -3.61
C PHE A 172 19.03 -5.01 -3.72
N ASN A 173 19.68 -5.75 -2.80
CA ASN A 173 21.14 -5.86 -2.76
C ASN A 173 21.64 -6.88 -3.80
N LEU A 174 21.54 -6.53 -5.08
CA LEU A 174 21.88 -7.41 -6.20
C LEU A 174 23.39 -7.55 -6.42
N SER A 175 23.85 -8.79 -6.59
CA SER A 175 25.19 -9.11 -7.08
C SER A 175 25.29 -8.97 -8.61
N TYR A 176 26.40 -8.44 -9.12
CA TYR A 176 26.61 -8.23 -10.57
C TYR A 176 27.81 -9.05 -11.09
N PRO A 177 27.73 -9.69 -12.28
CA PRO A 177 26.59 -9.70 -13.20
C PRO A 177 25.35 -10.38 -12.60
N ILE A 178 24.18 -9.87 -12.95
CA ILE A 178 22.90 -10.38 -12.42
C ILE A 178 22.74 -11.85 -12.82
N ASP A 179 22.28 -12.69 -11.89
CA ASP A 179 21.88 -14.06 -12.21
C ASP A 179 20.78 -14.04 -13.29
N PRO A 180 20.98 -14.72 -14.44
CA PRO A 180 19.99 -14.76 -15.51
C PRO A 180 18.58 -15.17 -15.06
N ASP A 181 18.47 -16.00 -14.02
CA ASP A 181 17.17 -16.44 -13.49
C ASP A 181 16.36 -15.28 -12.90
N LEU A 182 17.02 -14.27 -12.32
CA LEU A 182 16.35 -13.08 -11.79
C LEU A 182 15.74 -12.21 -12.89
N LEU A 183 16.16 -12.40 -14.15
CA LEU A 183 15.70 -11.65 -15.31
C LEU A 183 14.68 -12.42 -16.16
N LEU A 184 14.40 -13.69 -15.84
CA LEU A 184 13.32 -14.42 -16.50
C LEU A 184 11.97 -13.82 -16.10
N SER A 185 11.00 -13.84 -17.01
CA SER A 185 9.60 -13.70 -16.62
C SER A 185 9.18 -14.86 -15.71
N PHE A 186 8.14 -14.66 -14.90
CA PHE A 186 7.62 -15.72 -14.05
C PHE A 186 7.23 -16.97 -14.86
N LYS A 187 6.63 -16.77 -16.05
CA LYS A 187 6.30 -17.85 -16.98
C LYS A 187 7.52 -18.65 -17.41
N GLU A 188 8.55 -17.98 -17.92
CA GLU A 188 9.78 -18.65 -18.39
C GLU A 188 10.46 -19.43 -17.25
N PHE A 189 10.47 -18.87 -16.05
CA PHE A 189 11.02 -19.54 -14.86
C PHE A 189 10.21 -20.79 -14.47
N VAL A 190 8.88 -20.68 -14.48
CA VAL A 190 7.97 -21.80 -14.22
C VAL A 190 8.16 -22.93 -15.23
N GLU A 191 8.26 -22.60 -16.51
CA GLU A 191 8.50 -23.57 -17.59
C GLU A 191 9.86 -24.24 -17.43
N LYS A 192 10.91 -23.45 -17.15
CA LYS A 192 12.28 -23.94 -16.98
C LYS A 192 12.42 -24.95 -15.85
N TYR A 193 11.72 -24.74 -14.73
CA TYR A 193 11.88 -25.54 -13.51
C TYR A 193 10.70 -26.45 -13.17
N GLY A 194 9.67 -26.50 -14.02
CA GLY A 194 8.51 -27.37 -13.82
C GLY A 194 7.69 -26.98 -12.58
N LEU A 195 7.34 -25.70 -12.46
CA LEU A 195 6.67 -25.14 -11.27
C LEU A 195 5.20 -24.77 -11.53
N GLN A 196 4.55 -25.40 -12.50
CA GLN A 196 3.22 -25.04 -12.97
C GLN A 196 2.17 -25.08 -11.84
N ASP A 197 2.31 -26.02 -10.91
CA ASP A 197 1.40 -26.19 -9.77
C ASP A 197 1.45 -25.05 -8.75
N LEU A 198 2.46 -24.16 -8.84
CA LEU A 198 2.57 -22.96 -8.02
C LEU A 198 1.65 -21.83 -8.51
N VAL A 199 1.43 -21.76 -9.82
CA VAL A 199 0.96 -20.55 -10.50
C VAL A 199 -0.44 -20.10 -10.05
N PRO A 200 -1.48 -20.96 -10.02
CA PRO A 200 -2.84 -20.51 -9.70
C PRO A 200 -2.97 -19.91 -8.31
N ARG A 201 -2.28 -20.50 -7.32
CA ARG A 201 -2.32 -20.01 -5.93
C ARG A 201 -1.50 -18.73 -5.76
N THR A 202 -0.37 -18.61 -6.45
CA THR A 202 0.42 -17.37 -6.51
C THR A 202 -0.39 -16.22 -7.11
N PHE A 203 -1.12 -16.44 -8.21
CA PHE A 203 -2.02 -15.42 -8.76
C PHE A 203 -3.11 -14.97 -7.78
N MET A 204 -3.73 -15.92 -7.08
CA MET A 204 -4.81 -15.64 -6.13
C MET A 204 -4.35 -14.80 -4.93
N THR A 205 -3.11 -14.98 -4.49
CA THR A 205 -2.59 -14.38 -3.25
C THR A 205 -1.70 -13.16 -3.48
N ASN A 206 -1.05 -13.05 -4.64
CA ASN A 206 -0.17 -11.93 -4.99
C ASN A 206 -0.91 -10.89 -5.84
N GLN A 207 -2.01 -10.36 -5.32
CA GLN A 207 -2.83 -9.38 -6.02
C GLN A 207 -2.09 -8.03 -6.18
N GLY A 208 -2.36 -7.32 -7.28
CA GLY A 208 -1.65 -6.10 -7.68
C GLY A 208 -0.36 -6.34 -8.49
N TYR A 209 0.11 -7.58 -8.61
CA TYR A 209 1.21 -7.98 -9.48
C TYR A 209 0.67 -8.36 -10.86
N VAL A 210 0.57 -7.38 -11.76
CA VAL A 210 -0.06 -7.52 -13.10
C VAL A 210 0.93 -7.15 -14.21
N GLN A 211 1.02 -7.89 -15.32
CA GLN A 211 0.50 -9.26 -15.53
C GLN A 211 1.45 -10.26 -14.87
N ILE A 212 0.94 -11.11 -13.97
CA ILE A 212 1.80 -11.91 -13.08
C ILE A 212 2.80 -12.81 -13.83
N LEU A 213 2.40 -13.36 -14.98
CA LEU A 213 3.23 -14.27 -15.78
C LEU A 213 4.40 -13.55 -16.47
N ASP A 214 4.27 -12.25 -16.72
CA ASP A 214 5.27 -11.43 -17.43
C ASP A 214 6.23 -10.73 -16.45
N ILE A 215 5.94 -10.76 -15.15
CA ILE A 215 6.75 -10.10 -14.13
C ILE A 215 8.10 -10.80 -13.99
N SER A 216 9.15 -9.98 -13.96
CA SER A 216 10.53 -10.45 -13.73
C SER A 216 10.65 -11.18 -12.38
N MET A 217 11.38 -12.29 -12.39
CA MET A 217 11.56 -13.15 -11.22
C MET A 217 12.15 -12.44 -10.02
N LEU A 218 12.92 -11.35 -10.22
CA LEU A 218 13.33 -10.46 -9.14
C LEU A 218 12.13 -10.08 -8.25
N TYR A 219 11.05 -9.55 -8.83
CA TYR A 219 9.88 -9.09 -8.07
C TYR A 219 9.04 -10.24 -7.52
N ILE A 220 8.98 -11.37 -8.23
CA ILE A 220 8.31 -12.58 -7.73
C ILE A 220 9.01 -13.10 -6.48
N PHE A 221 10.34 -13.17 -6.48
CA PHE A 221 11.13 -13.56 -5.30
C PHE A 221 11.05 -12.55 -4.16
N LYS A 222 10.86 -11.26 -4.45
CA LYS A 222 10.60 -10.24 -3.43
C LYS A 222 9.25 -10.43 -2.73
N ASN A 223 8.22 -10.83 -3.46
CA ASN A 223 6.86 -10.96 -2.92
C ASN A 223 6.56 -12.36 -2.36
N LEU A 224 6.80 -13.41 -3.14
CA LEU A 224 6.79 -14.80 -2.68
C LEU A 224 8.17 -15.13 -2.05
N ASN A 225 8.51 -14.38 -1.00
CA ASN A 225 9.79 -14.49 -0.31
C ASN A 225 9.85 -15.70 0.65
N MET A 226 10.98 -15.90 1.34
CA MET A 226 11.17 -17.03 2.25
C MET A 226 10.24 -17.01 3.47
N ASP A 227 9.79 -15.84 3.94
CA ASP A 227 8.81 -15.74 5.03
C ASP A 227 7.40 -16.13 4.54
N THR A 228 7.02 -15.75 3.30
CA THR A 228 5.79 -16.25 2.64
C THR A 228 5.81 -17.78 2.49
N ILE A 229 6.94 -18.36 2.09
CA ILE A 229 7.10 -19.81 1.98
C ILE A 229 6.94 -20.48 3.36
N ARG A 230 7.54 -19.91 4.40
CA ARG A 230 7.39 -20.40 5.78
C ARG A 230 5.92 -20.40 6.21
N ASP A 231 5.19 -19.32 5.93
CA ASP A 231 3.76 -19.21 6.26
C ASP A 231 2.85 -20.18 5.48
N TYR A 232 3.31 -20.69 4.34
CA TYR A 232 2.60 -21.76 3.63
C TYR A 232 2.94 -23.16 4.16
N LEU A 233 4.18 -23.40 4.60
CA LEU A 233 4.70 -24.74 4.87
C LEU A 233 4.76 -25.11 6.36
N GLU A 234 4.99 -24.13 7.22
CA GLU A 234 5.40 -24.35 8.62
C GLU A 234 4.53 -23.58 9.60
N SER A 235 4.17 -22.35 9.27
CA SER A 235 3.32 -21.48 10.07
C SER A 235 1.99 -21.22 9.38
N SER A 236 1.23 -20.26 9.91
CA SER A 236 0.04 -19.68 9.29
C SER A 236 0.17 -18.17 9.35
N PHE A 237 -0.33 -17.49 8.32
CA PHE A 237 -0.45 -16.04 8.32
C PHE A 237 -1.21 -15.53 9.54
N LEU A 238 -0.90 -14.31 9.96
CA LEU A 238 -1.61 -13.59 11.01
C LEU A 238 -2.63 -12.64 10.40
N THR A 239 -3.74 -12.44 11.11
CA THR A 239 -4.71 -11.39 10.81
C THR A 239 -5.31 -10.84 12.11
N THR A 240 -6.03 -9.72 12.01
CA THR A 240 -6.58 -9.04 13.18
C THR A 240 -7.85 -9.73 13.66
N VAL A 241 -7.99 -9.93 14.97
CA VAL A 241 -9.20 -10.55 15.57
C VAL A 241 -10.45 -9.71 15.26
N HIS A 242 -10.29 -8.39 15.16
CA HIS A 242 -11.38 -7.47 14.89
C HIS A 242 -11.66 -7.25 13.40
N HIS A 243 -10.93 -7.88 12.47
CA HIS A 243 -11.03 -7.60 11.03
C HIS A 243 -10.92 -6.09 10.71
N ASN A 244 -9.96 -5.45 11.39
CA ASN A 244 -9.73 -4.02 11.35
C ASN A 244 -8.22 -3.74 11.46
N VAL A 245 -7.53 -3.78 10.33
CA VAL A 245 -6.11 -3.44 10.29
C VAL A 245 -5.88 -1.95 10.58
N GLN A 246 -6.81 -1.08 10.20
CA GLN A 246 -6.76 0.36 10.47
C GLN A 246 -6.68 0.68 11.98
N GLU A 247 -7.16 -0.22 12.86
CA GLU A 247 -7.09 -0.08 14.33
C GLU A 247 -5.65 0.17 14.81
N LEU A 248 -4.68 -0.59 14.31
CA LEU A 248 -3.26 -0.43 14.66
C LEU A 248 -2.79 1.01 14.36
N TYR A 249 -3.08 1.50 13.17
CA TYR A 249 -2.61 2.81 12.72
C TYR A 249 -3.35 3.97 13.40
N THR A 250 -4.62 3.78 13.76
CA THR A 250 -5.35 4.72 14.62
C THR A 250 -4.69 4.85 15.99
N LYS A 251 -4.29 3.73 16.61
CA LYS A 251 -3.57 3.75 17.90
C LYS A 251 -2.17 4.34 17.78
N VAL A 252 -1.46 4.08 16.68
CA VAL A 252 -0.18 4.73 16.39
C VAL A 252 -0.34 6.24 16.21
N ALA A 253 -1.38 6.70 15.52
CA ALA A 253 -1.67 8.13 15.37
C ALA A 253 -1.94 8.78 16.74
N HIS A 254 -2.71 8.11 17.61
CA HIS A 254 -2.94 8.58 18.98
C HIS A 254 -1.63 8.65 19.79
N PHE A 255 -0.76 7.64 19.68
CA PHE A 255 0.56 7.63 20.31
C PHE A 255 1.46 8.77 19.83
N LEU A 256 1.41 9.12 18.55
CA LEU A 256 2.15 10.26 18.00
C LEU A 256 1.54 11.62 18.35
N GLY A 257 0.22 11.68 18.59
CA GLY A 257 -0.49 12.91 18.96
C GLY A 257 -0.31 14.00 17.89
N SER A 258 0.06 15.21 18.32
CA SER A 258 0.28 16.35 17.43
C SER A 258 1.45 16.19 16.46
N ASP A 259 2.30 15.17 16.65
CA ASP A 259 3.41 14.89 15.75
C ASP A 259 3.00 14.06 14.52
N ALA A 260 1.74 13.61 14.44
CA ALA A 260 1.15 13.11 13.20
C ALA A 260 0.37 14.24 12.51
N LEU A 261 1.00 14.89 11.53
CA LEU A 261 0.37 15.93 10.72
C LEU A 261 -0.47 15.31 9.60
N LEU A 262 -1.72 15.01 9.93
CA LEU A 262 -2.71 14.46 9.01
C LEU A 262 -3.28 15.54 8.07
N SER A 263 -3.85 15.12 6.94
CA SER A 263 -4.42 16.01 5.91
C SER A 263 -3.48 17.15 5.50
N THR A 264 -2.19 16.84 5.37
CA THR A 264 -1.13 17.83 5.21
C THR A 264 -0.47 17.71 3.83
N LYS A 265 -0.31 18.86 3.15
CA LYS A 265 0.34 18.96 1.84
C LYS A 265 1.72 19.62 1.97
N ILE A 266 2.74 19.06 1.32
CA ILE A 266 4.05 19.72 1.17
C ILE A 266 3.93 20.81 0.10
N LEU A 267 4.43 22.00 0.40
CA LEU A 267 4.45 23.15 -0.51
C LEU A 267 5.85 23.41 -1.07
N ALA A 268 6.87 23.26 -0.23
CA ALA A 268 8.27 23.44 -0.61
C ALA A 268 9.18 22.64 0.34
N MET A 269 10.34 22.23 -0.18
CA MET A 269 11.36 21.46 0.54
C MET A 269 12.74 22.00 0.20
N GLU A 270 13.65 22.01 1.17
CA GLU A 270 15.07 22.22 0.99
C GLU A 270 15.83 21.19 1.84
N ARG A 271 16.61 20.33 1.17
CA ARG A 271 17.53 19.37 1.77
C ARG A 271 18.95 19.78 1.43
N ARG A 272 19.69 20.32 2.40
CA ARG A 272 21.05 20.81 2.18
C ARG A 272 22.01 19.65 1.99
N SER A 273 22.90 19.78 1.00
CA SER A 273 24.10 18.92 0.93
C SER A 273 25.09 19.41 2.00
N LEU A 274 25.58 18.48 2.82
CA LEU A 274 26.61 18.76 3.82
C LEU A 274 28.02 18.79 3.23
N ASP A 275 28.17 18.64 1.91
CA ASP A 275 29.46 18.50 1.22
C ASP A 275 30.22 19.83 1.08
N ASN A 276 29.53 20.97 1.26
CA ASN A 276 30.14 22.29 1.29
C ASN A 276 30.32 22.76 2.73
N HIS A 277 31.52 22.51 3.25
CA HIS A 277 32.00 22.97 4.55
C HIS A 277 31.84 24.49 4.72
N SER A 278 30.82 24.88 5.47
CA SER A 278 30.90 26.01 6.40
C SER A 278 30.25 25.52 7.69
N ALA A 279 31.11 25.25 8.68
CA ALA A 279 30.84 24.80 10.04
C ALA A 279 29.38 24.44 10.36
N VAL A 280 29.11 23.13 10.49
CA VAL A 280 27.95 22.62 11.22
C VAL A 280 27.99 23.24 12.61
N SER A 281 27.16 24.26 12.86
CA SER A 281 26.79 24.56 14.22
C SER A 281 26.02 23.36 14.73
N SER A 282 26.39 22.85 15.91
CA SER A 282 25.49 21.96 16.66
C SER A 282 24.10 22.62 16.69
N GLY A 283 23.09 21.97 16.12
CA GLY A 283 21.75 22.53 15.93
C GLY A 283 21.36 22.90 14.49
N SER A 284 22.17 22.63 13.47
CA SER A 284 21.78 22.92 12.07
C SER A 284 20.73 21.94 11.53
N HIS A 285 19.49 22.40 11.35
CA HIS A 285 18.45 21.64 10.64
C HIS A 285 18.75 21.56 9.13
N ALA A 286 19.27 20.41 8.68
CA ALA A 286 19.63 20.15 7.30
C ALA A 286 18.42 20.03 6.36
N ILE A 287 17.24 19.80 6.94
CA ILE A 287 15.96 19.62 6.23
C ILE A 287 15.01 20.74 6.63
N ARG A 288 14.44 21.42 5.63
CA ARG A 288 13.38 22.42 5.80
C ARG A 288 12.20 22.06 4.91
N ILE A 289 11.00 21.99 5.48
CA ILE A 289 9.79 21.66 4.73
C ILE A 289 8.69 22.62 5.11
N LEU A 290 8.17 23.35 4.13
CA LEU A 290 6.96 24.14 4.28
C LEU A 290 5.77 23.25 3.95
N VAL A 291 4.84 23.14 4.90
CA VAL A 291 3.61 22.36 4.73
C VAL A 291 2.37 23.22 4.94
N LYS A 292 1.27 22.84 4.28
CA LYS A 292 -0.08 23.32 4.55
C LYS A 292 -0.84 22.26 5.34
N THR A 293 -1.12 22.55 6.60
CA THR A 293 -2.00 21.75 7.47
C THR A 293 -3.42 22.33 7.44
N PRO A 294 -4.43 21.61 7.97
CA PRO A 294 -5.78 22.17 8.16
C PRO A 294 -5.79 23.43 9.02
N SER A 295 -4.85 23.55 9.96
CA SER A 295 -4.74 24.68 10.89
C SER A 295 -3.95 25.88 10.35
N GLY A 296 -3.28 25.76 9.20
CA GLY A 296 -2.38 26.80 8.69
C GLY A 296 -1.09 26.25 8.10
N ARG A 297 -0.23 27.17 7.63
CA ARG A 297 1.12 26.82 7.16
C ARG A 297 2.03 26.54 8.36
N LYS A 298 2.89 25.54 8.25
CA LYS A 298 3.93 25.22 9.25
C LYS A 298 5.27 25.03 8.55
N LEU A 299 6.35 25.54 9.15
CA LEU A 299 7.71 25.24 8.75
C LEU A 299 8.27 24.12 9.62
N ILE A 300 8.69 23.03 9.01
CA ILE A 300 9.32 21.91 9.70
C ILE A 300 10.82 22.01 9.50
N LEU A 301 11.56 21.93 10.60
CA LEU A 301 13.01 21.92 10.65
C LEU A 301 13.48 20.59 11.25
N ALA A 302 14.25 19.82 10.48
CA ALA A 302 14.71 18.50 10.90
C ALA A 302 16.19 18.25 10.56
N LYS A 303 16.80 17.28 11.26
CA LYS A 303 18.17 16.84 10.99
C LYS A 303 18.23 15.82 9.87
N ALA A 304 17.20 14.97 9.75
CA ALA A 304 17.09 13.94 8.72
C ALA A 304 15.65 13.79 8.21
N LEU A 305 15.52 13.28 6.99
CA LEU A 305 14.26 12.96 6.32
C LEU A 305 14.16 11.45 6.11
N VAL A 306 13.01 10.85 6.44
CA VAL A 306 12.60 9.55 5.91
C VAL A 306 11.56 9.75 4.80
N PHE A 307 11.89 9.33 3.60
CA PHE A 307 11.00 9.35 2.43
C PHE A 307 10.30 7.99 2.34
N ALA A 308 9.05 7.91 2.79
CA ALA A 308 8.26 6.67 2.91
C ALA A 308 7.00 6.65 2.02
N LEU A 309 7.06 7.35 0.89
CA LEU A 309 6.01 7.38 -0.12
C LEU A 309 6.52 6.75 -1.44
N PRO A 310 5.62 6.31 -2.34
CA PRO A 310 6.03 5.81 -3.66
C PRO A 310 6.80 6.88 -4.45
N PRO A 311 8.00 6.59 -4.99
CA PRO A 311 8.81 7.53 -5.77
C PRO A 311 8.28 7.71 -7.20
N VAL A 312 7.04 8.18 -7.33
CA VAL A 312 6.43 8.52 -8.62
C VAL A 312 6.59 10.02 -8.82
N VAL A 313 7.36 10.43 -9.84
CA VAL A 313 7.72 11.84 -10.07
C VAL A 313 6.47 12.74 -10.15
N ASP A 314 5.45 12.26 -10.86
CA ASP A 314 4.13 12.89 -10.91
C ASP A 314 3.44 12.73 -9.55
N GLY A 315 3.44 13.80 -8.76
CA GLY A 315 2.94 13.79 -7.37
C GLY A 315 3.97 14.27 -6.34
N LEU A 316 5.21 14.56 -6.76
CA LEU A 316 6.27 15.12 -5.92
C LEU A 316 6.42 16.63 -6.08
N ASP A 317 5.31 17.33 -6.35
CA ASP A 317 5.29 18.79 -6.37
C ASP A 317 5.69 19.36 -5.01
N GLY A 318 6.58 20.36 -5.02
CA GLY A 318 7.13 20.96 -3.81
C GLY A 318 8.32 20.19 -3.22
N PHE A 319 8.66 19.00 -3.72
CA PHE A 319 9.89 18.30 -3.35
C PHE A 319 11.06 18.80 -4.20
N ASP A 320 12.22 18.93 -3.57
CA ASP A 320 13.47 19.39 -4.19
C ASP A 320 14.30 18.22 -4.73
N LEU A 321 13.68 17.41 -5.59
CA LEU A 321 14.33 16.22 -6.15
C LEU A 321 15.61 16.59 -6.91
N SER A 322 16.71 15.90 -6.61
CA SER A 322 17.96 16.01 -7.37
C SER A 322 17.80 15.43 -8.78
N GLU A 323 18.74 15.73 -9.68
CA GLU A 323 18.74 15.14 -11.02
C GLU A 323 18.84 13.61 -10.99
N GLU A 324 19.64 13.06 -10.07
CA GLU A 324 19.79 11.63 -9.86
C GLU A 324 18.49 10.99 -9.36
N GLU A 325 17.83 11.60 -8.37
CA GLU A 325 16.52 11.17 -7.87
C GLU A 325 15.47 11.18 -8.99
N ARG A 326 15.36 12.28 -9.75
CA ARG A 326 14.42 12.39 -10.88
C ARG A 326 14.69 11.33 -11.94
N THR A 327 15.95 11.11 -12.28
CA THR A 327 16.35 10.12 -13.30
C THR A 327 15.98 8.70 -12.87
N LEU A 328 16.25 8.33 -11.62
CA LEU A 328 15.94 6.99 -11.12
C LEU A 328 14.43 6.81 -10.94
N PHE A 329 13.74 7.80 -10.36
CA PHE A 329 12.30 7.71 -10.10
C PHE A 329 11.50 7.67 -11.40
N GLY A 330 11.95 8.38 -12.43
CA GLY A 330 11.33 8.36 -13.76
C GLY A 330 11.46 7.04 -14.52
N LYS A 331 12.19 6.05 -13.99
CA LYS A 331 12.27 4.69 -14.58
C LYS A 331 11.18 3.75 -14.08
N PHE A 332 10.54 4.07 -12.95
CA PHE A 332 9.50 3.22 -12.41
C PHE A 332 8.26 3.24 -13.29
N HIS A 333 7.71 2.06 -13.54
CA HIS A 333 6.33 1.87 -13.98
C HIS A 333 5.53 1.19 -12.86
N ALA A 334 4.23 1.42 -12.87
CA ALA A 334 3.33 1.02 -11.80
C ALA A 334 2.15 0.22 -12.35
N ASN A 335 1.66 -0.69 -11.52
CA ASN A 335 0.40 -1.37 -11.72
C ASN A 335 -0.75 -0.61 -11.05
N GLY A 336 -1.96 -0.84 -11.57
CA GLY A 336 -3.19 -0.47 -10.90
C GLY A 336 -3.64 -1.58 -9.95
N TYR A 337 -3.94 -1.23 -8.71
CA TYR A 337 -4.58 -2.13 -7.75
C TYR A 337 -5.66 -1.39 -6.97
N TYR A 338 -6.84 -1.99 -6.90
CA TYR A 338 -8.05 -1.36 -6.38
C TYR A 338 -8.86 -2.36 -5.60
N ALA A 339 -9.56 -1.84 -4.60
CA ALA A 339 -10.52 -2.63 -3.85
C ALA A 339 -11.77 -1.81 -3.55
N GLY A 340 -12.82 -2.49 -3.13
CA GLY A 340 -13.98 -1.79 -2.60
C GLY A 340 -15.02 -2.73 -2.07
N LEU A 341 -16.12 -2.13 -1.65
CA LEU A 341 -17.24 -2.79 -1.01
C LEU A 341 -18.52 -2.29 -1.64
N LEU A 342 -19.35 -3.23 -2.09
CA LEU A 342 -20.64 -2.95 -2.69
C LEU A 342 -21.77 -3.61 -1.93
N ASN A 343 -22.94 -2.97 -2.01
CA ASN A 343 -24.22 -3.56 -1.66
C ASN A 343 -25.02 -3.89 -2.93
N ASN A 344 -26.14 -4.60 -2.78
CA ASN A 344 -27.12 -4.84 -3.83
C ASN A 344 -26.59 -5.59 -5.08
N THR A 345 -25.54 -6.40 -4.91
CA THR A 345 -25.01 -7.24 -6.01
C THR A 345 -25.81 -8.54 -6.19
N GLY A 346 -26.53 -8.99 -5.15
CA GLY A 346 -27.24 -10.27 -5.14
C GLY A 346 -26.32 -11.50 -5.06
N LEU A 347 -25.00 -11.33 -4.90
CA LEU A 347 -24.07 -12.44 -4.72
C LEU A 347 -24.23 -13.05 -3.33
N THR A 348 -24.36 -14.38 -3.26
CA THR A 348 -24.50 -15.15 -2.00
C THR A 348 -23.30 -16.02 -1.69
N GLU A 349 -22.32 -16.09 -2.60
CA GLU A 349 -21.08 -16.82 -2.43
C GLU A 349 -19.91 -16.04 -3.03
N SER A 350 -18.72 -16.27 -2.48
CA SER A 350 -17.48 -15.70 -3.00
C SER A 350 -17.07 -16.36 -4.31
N ILE A 351 -16.65 -15.56 -5.28
CA ILE A 351 -16.19 -16.02 -6.60
C ILE A 351 -14.78 -15.50 -6.90
N THR A 352 -14.00 -16.31 -7.62
CA THR A 352 -12.60 -16.02 -7.96
C THR A 352 -12.40 -16.07 -9.46
N ALA A 353 -11.55 -15.19 -9.98
CA ALA A 353 -11.28 -15.10 -11.41
C ALA A 353 -10.51 -16.32 -11.92
N THR A 354 -10.86 -16.80 -13.11
CA THR A 354 -10.09 -17.77 -13.89
C THR A 354 -10.19 -17.45 -15.37
N GLY A 355 -9.15 -17.75 -16.14
CA GLY A 355 -9.08 -17.55 -17.59
C GLY A 355 -9.09 -18.88 -18.33
N PRO A 356 -10.26 -19.46 -18.67
CA PRO A 356 -10.31 -20.73 -19.39
C PRO A 356 -9.59 -20.61 -20.74
N GLY A 357 -8.67 -21.54 -21.02
CA GLY A 357 -7.86 -21.54 -22.25
C GLY A 357 -6.66 -20.60 -22.25
N GLN A 358 -6.42 -19.85 -21.16
CA GLN A 358 -5.19 -19.09 -20.96
C GLN A 358 -4.12 -19.95 -20.25
N ASP A 359 -2.86 -19.51 -20.32
CA ASP A 359 -1.76 -20.18 -19.63
C ASP A 359 -2.04 -20.31 -18.14
N TYR A 360 -1.95 -21.54 -17.64
CA TYR A 360 -2.25 -21.91 -16.24
C TYR A 360 -3.64 -21.47 -15.74
N ASN A 361 -4.57 -21.21 -16.65
CA ASN A 361 -5.89 -20.65 -16.39
C ASN A 361 -5.87 -19.25 -15.72
N ILE A 362 -4.82 -18.47 -15.92
CA ILE A 362 -4.74 -17.10 -15.41
C ILE A 362 -5.59 -16.18 -16.29
N PRO A 363 -6.54 -15.39 -15.72
CA PRO A 363 -7.34 -14.46 -16.51
C PRO A 363 -6.50 -13.29 -17.03
N VAL A 364 -6.90 -12.75 -18.17
CA VAL A 364 -6.32 -11.51 -18.71
C VAL A 364 -6.82 -10.32 -17.88
N LEU A 365 -5.91 -9.42 -17.50
CA LEU A 365 -6.22 -8.18 -16.77
C LEU A 365 -5.93 -6.97 -17.69
N PRO A 366 -6.63 -5.82 -17.57
CA PRO A 366 -7.41 -5.36 -16.41
C PRO A 366 -8.67 -6.18 -16.11
N GLY A 367 -8.94 -6.42 -14.82
CA GLY A 367 -10.13 -7.16 -14.42
C GLY A 367 -10.20 -7.48 -12.92
N PRO A 368 -11.32 -8.05 -12.46
CA PRO A 368 -11.46 -8.50 -11.08
C PRO A 368 -10.54 -9.69 -10.80
N TYR A 369 -9.91 -9.71 -9.62
CA TYR A 369 -9.30 -10.93 -9.06
C TYR A 369 -10.35 -11.85 -8.43
N GLY A 370 -11.38 -11.25 -7.85
CA GLY A 370 -12.47 -11.97 -7.19
C GLY A 370 -13.46 -11.02 -6.54
N MET A 371 -14.58 -11.60 -6.12
CA MET A 371 -15.65 -10.92 -5.39
C MET A 371 -15.99 -11.78 -4.17
N GLY A 372 -15.67 -11.29 -2.98
CA GLY A 372 -15.93 -11.96 -1.71
C GLY A 372 -17.24 -11.52 -1.07
N VAL A 373 -17.99 -12.45 -0.49
CA VAL A 373 -19.18 -12.11 0.31
C VAL A 373 -18.79 -11.99 1.78
N THR A 374 -19.00 -10.82 2.39
CA THR A 374 -18.70 -10.57 3.80
C THR A 374 -19.75 -11.22 4.71
N ALA A 375 -19.48 -11.25 6.02
CA ALA A 375 -20.45 -11.75 7.01
C ALA A 375 -21.78 -10.97 7.01
N GLU A 376 -21.77 -9.71 6.54
CA GLU A 376 -22.96 -8.87 6.40
C GLU A 376 -23.66 -9.03 5.04
N GLY A 377 -23.19 -9.94 4.18
CA GLY A 377 -23.72 -10.13 2.82
C GLY A 377 -23.31 -9.04 1.84
N LEU A 378 -22.34 -8.19 2.19
CA LEU A 378 -21.77 -7.20 1.28
C LEU A 378 -20.80 -7.87 0.32
N THR A 379 -20.58 -7.27 -0.84
CA THR A 379 -19.62 -7.78 -1.84
C THR A 379 -18.34 -6.97 -1.80
N GLN A 380 -17.29 -7.57 -1.27
CA GLN A 380 -15.93 -7.07 -1.39
C GLN A 380 -15.38 -7.40 -2.78
N VAL A 381 -14.69 -6.47 -3.42
CA VAL A 381 -14.09 -6.66 -4.74
C VAL A 381 -12.62 -6.27 -4.72
N PHE A 382 -11.81 -7.01 -5.48
CA PHE A 382 -10.41 -6.68 -5.76
C PHE A 382 -10.18 -6.68 -7.26
N TYR A 383 -9.40 -5.71 -7.75
CA TYR A 383 -9.20 -5.46 -9.18
C TYR A 383 -7.76 -5.10 -9.49
N GLY A 384 -7.19 -5.69 -10.55
CA GLY A 384 -5.83 -5.45 -11.00
C GLY A 384 -5.78 -4.92 -12.42
N SER A 385 -4.77 -4.10 -12.72
CA SER A 385 -4.49 -3.58 -14.07
C SER A 385 -2.98 -3.44 -14.32
N PRO A 386 -2.47 -3.74 -15.54
CA PRO A 386 -1.07 -3.52 -15.91
C PRO A 386 -0.67 -2.04 -15.98
N SER A 387 -1.62 -1.12 -15.83
CA SER A 387 -1.38 0.32 -15.76
C SER A 387 -2.34 1.00 -14.77
N VAL A 388 -1.99 2.19 -14.31
CA VAL A 388 -2.86 2.98 -13.42
C VAL A 388 -4.03 3.55 -14.22
N LEU A 389 -5.24 3.11 -13.87
CA LEU A 389 -6.52 3.57 -14.41
C LEU A 389 -7.19 4.58 -13.46
N SER A 390 -8.11 5.37 -14.02
CA SER A 390 -8.95 6.26 -13.21
C SER A 390 -10.00 5.49 -12.41
N ASP A 391 -10.38 6.02 -11.25
CA ASP A 391 -11.41 5.43 -10.39
C ASP A 391 -12.74 5.19 -11.12
N SER A 392 -13.13 6.10 -12.02
CA SER A 392 -14.39 5.98 -12.77
C SER A 392 -14.35 4.84 -13.79
N GLN A 393 -13.22 4.61 -14.45
CA GLN A 393 -13.04 3.48 -15.37
C GLN A 393 -13.12 2.16 -14.60
N VAL A 394 -12.41 2.04 -13.47
CA VAL A 394 -12.41 0.81 -12.66
C VAL A 394 -13.78 0.53 -12.07
N LYS A 395 -14.47 1.55 -11.53
CA LYS A 395 -15.83 1.39 -11.03
C LYS A 395 -16.79 0.95 -12.12
N ALA A 396 -16.72 1.55 -13.31
CA ALA A 396 -17.59 1.18 -14.43
C ALA A 396 -17.35 -0.28 -14.88
N ASP A 397 -16.09 -0.70 -14.97
CA ASP A 397 -15.73 -2.05 -15.36
C ASP A 397 -16.16 -3.10 -14.32
N LEU A 398 -15.92 -2.85 -13.03
CA LEU A 398 -16.40 -3.73 -11.95
C LEU A 398 -17.92 -3.89 -11.95
N ILE A 399 -18.68 -2.80 -12.12
CA ILE A 399 -20.14 -2.86 -12.24
C ILE A 399 -20.56 -3.68 -13.47
N SER A 400 -19.85 -3.52 -14.59
CA SER A 400 -20.07 -4.32 -15.79
C SER A 400 -19.82 -5.82 -15.54
N SER A 401 -18.71 -6.18 -14.88
CA SER A 401 -18.39 -7.55 -14.51
C SER A 401 -19.44 -8.15 -13.57
N ILE A 402 -19.87 -7.41 -12.54
CA ILE A 402 -20.94 -7.84 -11.62
C ILE A 402 -22.23 -8.12 -12.39
N LYS A 403 -22.64 -7.21 -13.28
CA LYS A 403 -23.84 -7.41 -14.13
C LYS A 403 -23.70 -8.58 -15.08
N SER A 404 -22.50 -8.85 -15.58
CA SER A 404 -22.22 -10.02 -16.42
C SER A 404 -22.46 -11.31 -15.63
N VAL A 405 -21.90 -11.40 -14.42
CA VAL A 405 -22.10 -12.52 -13.49
C VAL A 405 -23.58 -12.69 -13.13
N GLN A 406 -24.29 -11.60 -12.82
CA GLN A 406 -25.71 -11.63 -12.51
C GLN A 406 -26.53 -12.25 -13.65
N ARG A 407 -26.31 -11.79 -14.89
CA ARG A 407 -27.01 -12.31 -16.07
C ARG A 407 -26.66 -13.77 -16.35
N ALA A 408 -25.37 -14.09 -16.36
CA ALA A 408 -24.87 -15.42 -16.68
C ALA A 408 -25.39 -16.50 -15.72
N ARG A 409 -25.60 -16.12 -14.45
CA ARG A 409 -25.98 -17.03 -13.36
C ARG A 409 -27.43 -16.90 -12.93
N GLY A 410 -28.22 -16.06 -13.60
CA GLY A 410 -29.63 -15.85 -13.28
C GLY A 410 -29.88 -15.24 -11.90
N ILE A 411 -28.96 -14.40 -11.39
CA ILE A 411 -29.11 -13.72 -10.11
C ILE A 411 -30.20 -12.65 -10.24
N VAL A 412 -31.26 -12.77 -9.45
CA VAL A 412 -32.39 -11.83 -9.45
C VAL A 412 -32.17 -10.77 -8.37
N THR A 413 -32.03 -9.50 -8.77
CA THR A 413 -31.86 -8.37 -7.85
C THR A 413 -33.13 -7.54 -7.63
N ASN A 414 -34.27 -7.95 -8.19
CA ASN A 414 -35.56 -7.23 -8.10
C ASN A 414 -35.48 -5.74 -8.47
N GLY A 415 -34.61 -5.39 -9.42
CA GLY A 415 -34.41 -4.00 -9.87
C GLY A 415 -33.42 -3.20 -9.02
N ALA A 416 -32.82 -3.78 -7.98
CA ALA A 416 -31.71 -3.18 -7.27
C ALA A 416 -30.44 -3.20 -8.13
N GLU A 417 -29.74 -2.07 -8.16
CA GLU A 417 -28.47 -1.89 -8.85
C GLU A 417 -27.31 -1.99 -7.84
N PRO A 418 -26.15 -2.56 -8.23
CA PRO A 418 -24.98 -2.58 -7.36
C PRO A 418 -24.58 -1.16 -6.94
N ASP A 419 -24.40 -0.96 -5.63
CA ASP A 419 -24.13 0.35 -5.04
C ASP A 419 -22.81 0.34 -4.27
N TRP A 420 -22.03 1.41 -4.39
CA TRP A 420 -20.71 1.52 -3.77
C TRP A 420 -20.83 2.03 -2.34
N LEU A 421 -20.38 1.23 -1.37
CA LEU A 421 -20.25 1.65 0.03
C LEU A 421 -18.85 2.25 0.30
N ALA A 422 -17.83 1.68 -0.34
CA ALA A 422 -16.45 2.15 -0.24
C ALA A 422 -15.66 1.76 -1.49
N PHE A 423 -14.66 2.56 -1.82
CA PHE A 423 -13.72 2.30 -2.90
C PHE A 423 -12.36 2.85 -2.51
N THR A 424 -11.32 2.05 -2.68
CA THR A 424 -9.93 2.47 -2.46
C THR A 424 -9.10 2.20 -3.71
N ASN A 425 -8.21 3.16 -3.97
CA ASN A 425 -7.23 3.11 -5.02
C ASN A 425 -5.85 2.97 -4.37
N HIS A 426 -5.24 1.79 -4.49
CA HIS A 426 -3.91 1.51 -3.96
C HIS A 426 -2.79 1.81 -4.96
N SER A 427 -3.12 2.48 -6.06
CA SER A 427 -2.14 2.88 -7.07
C SER A 427 -1.34 4.11 -6.61
N SER A 428 -0.08 4.25 -7.00
CA SER A 428 0.72 3.33 -7.81
C SER A 428 1.17 2.09 -7.03
N PHE A 429 0.87 0.90 -7.53
CA PHE A 429 1.18 -0.37 -6.87
C PHE A 429 2.34 -1.10 -7.58
N ASN A 430 3.09 -1.89 -6.82
CA ASN A 430 4.24 -2.69 -7.29
C ASN A 430 5.15 -1.95 -8.31
N LEU A 431 5.91 -0.95 -7.84
CA LEU A 431 6.80 -0.17 -8.71
C LEU A 431 7.97 -1.02 -9.21
N MET A 432 8.10 -1.12 -10.53
CA MET A 432 9.09 -1.94 -11.21
C MET A 432 9.87 -1.13 -12.25
N VAL A 433 11.03 -1.64 -12.65
CA VAL A 433 11.81 -1.17 -13.79
C VAL A 433 12.06 -2.31 -14.77
N SER A 434 12.50 -1.98 -15.98
CA SER A 434 12.79 -2.98 -17.03
C SER A 434 13.94 -3.92 -16.63
N ASN A 435 13.96 -5.13 -17.20
CA ASN A 435 15.09 -6.05 -17.05
C ASN A 435 16.43 -5.45 -17.52
N ASP A 436 16.39 -4.56 -18.52
CA ASP A 436 17.59 -3.85 -18.98
C ASP A 436 18.12 -2.88 -17.91
N ASP A 437 17.24 -2.09 -17.27
CA ASP A 437 17.62 -1.21 -16.17
C ASP A 437 18.16 -2.02 -14.96
N ILE A 438 17.54 -3.16 -14.62
CA ILE A 438 18.02 -4.07 -13.56
C ILE A 438 19.47 -4.51 -13.87
N LYS A 439 19.69 -5.03 -15.07
CA LYS A 439 21.00 -5.50 -15.56
C LYS A 439 22.04 -4.38 -15.54
N HIS A 440 21.65 -3.15 -15.87
CA HIS A 440 22.53 -1.98 -15.92
C HIS A 440 22.66 -1.21 -14.61
N GLY A 441 22.35 -1.85 -13.47
CA GLY A 441 22.73 -1.33 -12.17
C GLY A 441 21.70 -0.40 -11.52
N PHE A 442 20.44 -0.40 -11.97
CA PHE A 442 19.40 0.48 -11.42
C PHE A 442 19.33 0.43 -9.89
N TYR A 443 19.15 -0.76 -9.31
CA TYR A 443 18.98 -0.90 -7.87
C TYR A 443 20.24 -0.57 -7.06
N ARG A 444 21.44 -0.83 -7.60
CA ARG A 444 22.69 -0.35 -6.99
C ARG A 444 22.74 1.18 -6.93
N LYS A 445 22.29 1.87 -7.98
CA LYS A 445 22.19 3.34 -8.00
C LYS A 445 21.11 3.85 -7.06
N LEU A 446 19.93 3.20 -7.05
CA LEU A 446 18.82 3.52 -6.16
C LEU A 446 19.23 3.41 -4.68
N LEU A 447 19.87 2.31 -4.29
CA LEU A 447 20.34 2.11 -2.92
C LEU A 447 21.48 3.06 -2.54
N SER A 448 22.25 3.57 -3.51
CA SER A 448 23.27 4.59 -3.24
C SER A 448 22.69 5.93 -2.78
N LEU A 449 21.39 6.17 -2.99
CA LEU A 449 20.72 7.38 -2.49
C LEU A 449 20.59 7.41 -0.96
N GLN A 450 20.70 6.25 -0.28
CA GLN A 450 20.54 6.16 1.17
C GLN A 450 21.56 7.03 1.91
N GLY A 451 21.06 8.02 2.66
CA GLY A 451 21.84 8.97 3.43
C GLY A 451 22.26 10.23 2.66
N LYS A 452 22.13 10.28 1.32
CA LYS A 452 22.44 11.49 0.55
C LYS A 452 21.52 12.63 1.01
N ARG A 453 22.10 13.81 1.26
CA ARG A 453 21.36 15.01 1.73
C ARG A 453 20.51 14.73 2.97
N ASN A 454 21.04 13.89 3.87
CA ASN A 454 20.37 13.42 5.10
C ASN A 454 18.98 12.79 4.84
N THR A 455 18.81 12.15 3.68
CA THR A 455 17.56 11.49 3.28
C THR A 455 17.72 9.97 3.31
N PHE A 456 16.77 9.30 3.94
CA PHE A 456 16.68 7.85 4.05
C PHE A 456 15.41 7.38 3.37
N TYR A 457 15.55 6.47 2.42
CA TYR A 457 14.45 6.03 1.58
C TYR A 457 13.85 4.73 2.09
N HIS A 458 12.53 4.66 2.12
CA HIS A 458 11.75 3.52 2.59
C HIS A 458 10.47 3.38 1.74
N GLY A 459 9.82 2.23 1.85
CA GLY A 459 8.58 1.89 1.18
C GLY A 459 8.77 0.71 0.24
N ALA A 460 7.67 0.26 -0.35
CA ALA A 460 7.65 -0.93 -1.20
C ALA A 460 8.60 -0.85 -2.40
N ALA A 461 8.92 0.35 -2.91
CA ALA A 461 9.87 0.52 -4.01
C ALA A 461 11.33 0.20 -3.64
N TRP A 462 11.67 0.20 -2.34
CA TRP A 462 12.97 -0.21 -1.82
C TRP A 462 12.98 -1.64 -1.29
N GLU A 463 11.81 -2.27 -1.20
CA GLU A 463 11.61 -3.59 -0.61
C GLU A 463 10.54 -4.35 -1.42
N THR A 464 9.35 -4.56 -0.87
CA THR A 464 8.23 -5.25 -1.51
C THR A 464 6.91 -4.75 -0.92
N GLN A 465 5.80 -5.06 -1.58
CA GLN A 465 4.44 -4.73 -1.10
C GLN A 465 4.00 -5.65 0.05
N ASP A 466 4.73 -5.60 1.17
CA ASP A 466 4.49 -6.42 2.37
C ASP A 466 4.82 -5.63 3.65
N SER A 467 3.83 -5.40 4.51
CA SER A 467 4.02 -4.63 5.75
C SER A 467 5.03 -5.27 6.70
N SER A 468 4.99 -6.60 6.86
CA SER A 468 5.85 -7.32 7.79
C SER A 468 7.32 -7.22 7.37
N ILE A 469 7.57 -7.35 6.06
CA ILE A 469 8.92 -7.21 5.50
C ILE A 469 9.38 -5.75 5.51
N LEU A 470 8.48 -4.79 5.28
CA LEU A 470 8.79 -3.36 5.41
C LEU A 470 9.21 -3.00 6.84
N TRP A 471 8.59 -3.59 7.87
CA TRP A 471 8.99 -3.38 9.26
C TRP A 471 10.36 -3.99 9.56
N LYS A 472 10.64 -5.18 9.01
CA LYS A 472 11.97 -5.80 9.07
C LYS A 472 13.02 -4.90 8.39
N PHE A 473 12.70 -4.34 7.24
CA PHE A 473 13.55 -3.37 6.53
C PHE A 473 13.79 -2.09 7.33
N THR A 474 12.81 -1.63 8.11
CA THR A 474 13.04 -0.54 9.08
C THR A 474 14.12 -0.91 10.07
N ASP A 475 13.95 -2.01 10.81
CA ASP A 475 14.81 -2.35 11.94
C ASP A 475 16.22 -2.77 11.51
N GLU A 476 16.33 -3.52 10.40
CA GLU A 476 17.60 -4.10 9.97
C GLU A 476 18.41 -3.20 9.01
N TYR A 477 17.76 -2.28 8.29
CA TYR A 477 18.44 -1.49 7.26
C TYR A 477 18.31 0.02 7.44
N VAL A 478 17.09 0.56 7.55
CA VAL A 478 16.87 2.02 7.53
C VAL A 478 17.24 2.66 8.87
N LEU A 479 16.72 2.12 9.98
CA LEU A 479 16.89 2.71 11.30
C LEU A 479 18.36 2.77 11.75
N PRO A 480 19.21 1.73 11.57
CA PRO A 480 20.62 1.81 11.95
C PRO A 480 21.38 2.94 11.23
N LYS A 481 21.12 3.14 9.93
CA LYS A 481 21.74 4.20 9.12
C LYS A 481 21.22 5.59 9.51
N LEU A 482 19.92 5.69 9.79
CA LEU A 482 19.30 6.92 10.23
C LEU A 482 19.84 7.34 11.60
N LEU A 483 19.95 6.42 12.55
CA LEU A 483 20.47 6.70 13.89
C LEU A 483 21.96 7.07 13.88
N SER A 484 22.76 6.59 12.93
CA SER A 484 24.18 6.93 12.86
C SER A 484 24.45 8.38 12.47
N VAL A 485 23.43 9.15 12.05
CA VAL A 485 23.54 10.57 11.69
C VAL A 485 22.78 11.50 12.63
N LEU A 486 22.18 10.99 13.71
CA LEU A 486 21.32 11.71 14.67
C LEU A 486 21.88 11.71 16.09
#